data_AF-A0AAD8ECF8-F1
#
_entry.id   AF-A0AAD8ECF8-F1
#
_cell.length_a   1.000
_cell.length_b   1.000
_cell.length_c   1.000
_cell.angle_alpha   90.00
_cell.angle_beta   90.00
_cell.angle_gamma   90.00
#
_symmetry.space_group_name_H-M   'P 1'
#
loop_
_entity.id
_entity.type
_entity.pdbx_description
1 polymer ?
#
loop_
_entity_poly.entity_id
_entity_poly.type
_entity_poly.pdbx_seq_one_letter_code
_entity_poly.pdbx_strand_id
1 'polypeptide(L)' 'GWKKKLQNYRPWFLEQEQLLVDESKRREKAFNTSEIFGFEGTFRQLAVD' A
#
# COMPACT_ATOMS: atom_id res chain seq x y z
N GLY A 1 -1.89 9.15 -24.08
CA GLY A 1 -0.72 9.11 -23.18
C GLY A 1 -1.14 8.80 -21.76
N TRP A 2 -0.21 8.33 -20.92
CA TRP A 2 -0.46 7.90 -19.55
C TRP A 2 -1.11 8.98 -18.66
N LYS A 3 -0.76 10.26 -18.86
CA LYS A 3 -1.36 11.40 -18.14
C LYS A 3 -2.89 11.46 -18.31
N LYS A 4 -3.40 11.16 -19.51
CA LYS A 4 -4.85 11.15 -19.78
C LYS A 4 -5.55 10.01 -19.05
N LYS A 5 -4.89 8.84 -18.95
CA LYS A 5 -5.42 7.72 -18.15
C LYS A 5 -5.53 8.12 -16.68
N LEU A 6 -4.50 8.76 -16.12
CA LEU A 6 -4.53 9.24 -14.73
C LEU A 6 -5.69 10.20 -14.48
N GLN A 7 -5.92 11.17 -15.37
CA GLN A 7 -7.03 12.11 -15.25
C GLN A 7 -8.40 11.44 -15.34
N ASN A 8 -8.55 10.42 -16.19
CA ASN A 8 -9.80 9.65 -16.30
C ASN A 8 -10.12 8.86 -15.02
N TYR A 9 -9.13 8.49 -14.22
CA TYR A 9 -9.31 7.81 -12.93
C TYR A 9 -9.54 8.77 -11.76
N ARG A 10 -9.46 10.09 -11.95
CA ARG A 10 -9.69 11.07 -10.88
C ARG A 10 -11.01 10.85 -10.13
N PRO A 11 -12.16 10.57 -10.79
CA PRO A 11 -13.41 10.28 -10.08
C PRO A 11 -13.29 9.06 -9.16
N TRP A 12 -12.67 7.98 -9.65
CA TRP A 12 -12.43 6.77 -8.85
C TRP A 12 -11.58 7.07 -7.61
N PHE A 13 -10.51 7.86 -7.73
CA PHE A 13 -9.70 8.26 -6.58
C PHE A 13 -10.49 9.05 -5.53
N LEU A 14 -11.38 9.95 -5.97
CA LEU A 14 -12.24 10.71 -5.06
C LEU A 14 -13.25 9.82 -4.35
N GLU A 15 -13.77 8.78 -5.01
CA GLU A 15 -14.62 7.78 -4.37
C GLU A 15 -13.85 6.95 -3.34
N GLN A 16 -12.60 6.56 -3.64
CA GLN A 16 -11.77 5.80 -2.70
C GLN A 16 -11.39 6.60 -1.44
N GLU A 17 -11.20 7.92 -1.57
CA GLU A 17 -10.92 8.81 -0.42
C GLU A 17 -12.05 8.79 0.63
N GLN A 18 -13.27 8.45 0.22
CA GLN A 18 -14.42 8.33 1.13
C GLN A 18 -14.48 6.96 1.83
N LEU A 19 -13.71 5.98 1.37
CA LEU A 19 -13.71 4.58 1.85
C LEU A 19 -12.52 4.28 2.77
N LEU A 20 -12.11 5.26 3.58
CA LEU A 20 -11.01 5.10 4.51
C LEU A 20 -11.45 4.35 5.78
N VAL A 21 -10.55 3.51 6.27
CA VAL A 21 -10.73 2.79 7.55
C VAL A 21 -10.22 3.68 8.68
N ASP A 22 -11.03 3.82 9.72
CA ASP A 22 -10.59 4.43 10.97
C ASP A 22 -9.64 3.46 11.70
N GLU A 23 -8.34 3.61 11.45
CA GLU A 23 -7.29 2.78 12.02
C GLU A 23 -7.26 2.80 13.56
N SER A 24 -7.86 3.81 14.21
CA SER A 24 -7.97 3.83 15.68
C SER A 24 -8.90 2.74 16.23
N LYS A 25 -9.81 2.21 15.40
CA LYS A 25 -10.75 1.13 15.75
C LYS A 25 -10.17 -0.26 15.50
N ARG A 26 -8.97 -0.36 14.96
CA ARG A 26 -8.30 -1.64 14.77
C ARG A 26 -8.04 -2.27 16.14
N ARG A 27 -8.67 -3.43 16.41
CA ARG A 27 -8.58 -4.12 17.72
C ARG A 27 -7.17 -4.66 18.01
N GLU A 28 -6.44 -4.98 16.96
CA GLU A 28 -5.07 -5.47 17.05
C GLU A 28 -4.12 -4.28 17.10
N LYS A 29 -3.05 -4.40 17.91
CA LYS A 29 -1.96 -3.43 17.96
C LYS A 29 -1.53 -3.12 16.52
N ALA A 30 -1.40 -1.84 16.17
CA ALA A 30 -0.88 -1.43 14.89
C ALA A 30 0.45 -2.16 14.65
N PHE A 31 0.47 -3.03 13.64
CA PHE A 31 1.70 -3.71 13.25
C PHE A 31 2.68 -2.62 12.82
N ASN A 32 3.76 -2.45 13.58
CA ASN A 32 4.86 -1.64 13.08
C ASN A 32 5.40 -2.34 11.83
N THR A 33 5.69 -1.58 10.78
CA THR A 33 6.25 -2.12 9.53
C THR A 33 7.52 -2.94 9.77
N SER A 34 8.26 -2.63 10.83
CA SER A 34 9.43 -3.40 11.32
C SER A 34 9.10 -4.80 11.86
N GLU A 35 7.86 -5.09 12.25
CA GLU A 35 7.40 -6.42 12.68
C GLU A 35 6.89 -7.26 11.49
N ILE A 36 6.34 -6.60 10.44
CA ILE A 36 5.83 -7.26 9.23
C ILE A 36 6.97 -7.67 8.31
N PHE A 37 7.90 -6.75 8.09
CA PHE A 37 9.15 -7.04 7.40
C PHE A 37 10.15 -7.45 8.46
N GLY A 38 10.07 -8.71 8.88
CA GLY A 38 11.07 -9.33 9.74
C GLY A 38 12.46 -8.90 9.28
N PHE A 39 13.29 -8.50 10.25
CA PHE A 39 14.53 -7.73 10.15
C PHE A 39 15.50 -8.06 9.01
N GLU A 40 15.36 -9.19 8.32
CA GLU A 40 15.95 -9.45 7.00
C GLU A 40 14.90 -10.09 6.10
N GLY A 41 14.42 -9.34 5.11
CA GLY A 41 13.52 -9.87 4.10
C GLY A 41 14.17 -11.03 3.36
N THR A 42 13.47 -12.15 3.20
CA THR A 42 13.88 -13.30 2.38
C THR A 42 13.84 -13.01 0.88
N PHE A 43 14.06 -11.75 0.47
CA PHE A 43 14.10 -11.38 -0.93
C PHE A 43 15.35 -12.04 -1.53
N ARG A 44 15.15 -13.20 -2.14
CA ARG A 44 16.22 -13.91 -2.83
C ARG A 44 16.64 -13.03 -4.00
N GLN A 45 17.80 -12.42 -3.86
CA GLN A 45 18.46 -11.72 -4.95
C GLN A 45 18.61 -12.71 -6.10
N LEU A 46 17.97 -12.42 -7.24
CA LEU A 46 18.18 -13.20 -8.46
C LEU A 46 19.58 -12.86 -8.97
N ALA A 47 20.55 -13.76 -8.77
CA ALA A 47 21.84 -13.66 -9.43
C ALA A 47 21.62 -13.94 -10.93
N VAL A 48 21.93 -12.96 -11.76
CA VAL A 48 21.95 -13.10 -13.22
C VAL A 48 23.41 -13.06 -13.63
N ASP A 49 23.90 -14.15 -14.22
CA ASP A 49 25.20 -14.22 -14.89
C ASP A 49 25.14 -13.51 -16.27
#